data_AF-A0A3D3SC72-F1
#
_entry.id   AF-A0A3D3SC72-F1
#
_cell.length_a   1.000
_cell.length_b   1.000
_cell.length_c   1.000
_cell.angle_alpha   90.00
_cell.angle_beta   90.00
_cell.angle_gamma   90.00
#
_symmetry.space_group_name_H-M   'P 1'
#
loop_
_entity.id
_entity.type
_entity.pdbx_description
1 polymer ?
#
loop_
_entity_poly.entity_id
_entity_poly.type
_entity_poly.pdbx_seq_one_letter_code
_entity_poly.pdbx_strand_id
1 'polypeptide(L)'
;MRGEELPAVLDPRESAARGDFILPSRTIVQGDPQSAFETCAHVVSGRVDSGGQEHVYLETQGAYAEVRDGRKVFVISSTQGPTGVQRAVAQSLGLSMNEVEVEARRLGGGFGGKEDQAAIWGSLAALGAWVSRKPVKLYLDRKVDMRATGKRHPYSSDFRIGADADGRLVAFEADYYQNSGCTCDLSSAIMSRTVLHATGAYSIPNVRVTGYMCRTNLPSFTAFRGFGAPQAFFVIEAAMDALAKAMGMDMVELQRKNLFAEGDSTHFGMPIVRARAVESFDRLLEKTSWKELRASIDDFNRENSLEKKGAAILPLCFGISFTKL
;
A
#
# COMPACT_ATOMS: atom_id res chain seq x y z
N MET A 1 22.55 19.39 -20.19
CA MET A 1 23.42 19.02 -19.04
C MET A 1 24.47 18.05 -19.56
N ARG A 2 25.72 18.17 -19.11
CA ARG A 2 26.76 17.12 -19.25
C ARG A 2 26.88 16.47 -17.88
N GLY A 3 26.92 15.14 -17.81
CA GLY A 3 27.07 14.38 -16.57
C GLY A 3 27.70 13.01 -16.86
N GLU A 4 28.23 12.38 -15.82
CA GLU A 4 28.73 11.01 -15.85
C GLU A 4 27.61 10.04 -15.46
N GLU A 5 27.49 8.93 -16.20
CA GLU A 5 26.51 7.89 -15.89
C GLU A 5 27.05 6.99 -14.77
N LEU A 6 26.27 6.86 -13.69
CA LEU A 6 26.57 5.98 -12.57
C LEU A 6 25.65 4.75 -12.57
N PRO A 7 26.10 3.60 -12.06
CA PRO A 7 25.27 2.39 -11.99
C PRO A 7 23.97 2.65 -11.21
N ALA A 8 22.83 2.33 -11.82
CA ALA A 8 21.52 2.49 -11.22
C ALA A 8 21.01 1.17 -10.60
N VAL A 9 20.44 1.25 -9.40
CA VAL A 9 19.69 0.17 -8.75
C VAL A 9 18.21 0.39 -9.03
N LEU A 10 17.57 -0.55 -9.72
CA LEU A 10 16.16 -0.46 -10.09
C LEU A 10 15.29 -1.54 -9.44
N ASP A 11 15.90 -2.64 -8.99
CA ASP A 11 15.24 -3.75 -8.29
C ASP A 11 15.32 -3.56 -6.77
N PRO A 12 14.17 -3.58 -6.04
CA PRO A 12 14.18 -3.51 -4.59
C PRO A 12 14.97 -4.65 -3.91
N ARG A 13 15.04 -5.85 -4.51
CA ARG A 13 15.82 -6.96 -3.93
C ARG A 13 17.33 -6.76 -4.08
N GLU A 14 17.77 -6.14 -5.17
CA GLU A 14 19.17 -5.74 -5.33
C GLU A 14 19.57 -4.70 -4.28
N SER A 15 18.70 -3.71 -4.05
CA SER A 15 18.86 -2.74 -2.96
C SER A 15 18.91 -3.42 -1.59
N ALA A 16 18.02 -4.36 -1.31
CA ALA A 16 17.99 -5.10 -0.06
C ALA A 16 19.25 -5.96 0.16
N ALA A 17 19.75 -6.64 -0.88
CA ALA A 17 20.98 -7.42 -0.81
C ALA A 17 22.21 -6.55 -0.49
N ARG A 18 22.17 -5.26 -0.83
CA ARG A 18 23.21 -4.27 -0.48
C ARG A 18 23.01 -3.62 0.89
N GLY A 19 21.87 -3.86 1.55
CA GLY A 19 21.47 -3.15 2.76
C GLY A 19 21.15 -1.66 2.53
N ASP A 20 20.86 -1.25 1.28
CA ASP A 20 20.56 0.13 0.94
C ASP A 20 19.07 0.43 1.13
N PHE A 21 18.71 0.80 2.35
CA PHE A 21 17.34 1.16 2.71
C PHE A 21 17.19 2.67 2.93
N ILE A 22 16.01 3.21 2.65
CA ILE A 22 15.71 4.62 2.94
C ILE A 22 15.73 4.89 4.46
N LEU A 23 15.18 3.95 5.23
CA LEU A 23 15.09 3.95 6.69
C LEU A 23 15.24 2.50 7.18
N PRO A 24 15.53 2.27 8.48
CA PRO A 24 15.62 0.91 9.04
C PRO A 24 14.35 0.07 8.79
N SER A 25 14.55 -1.24 8.60
CA SER A 25 13.45 -2.19 8.42
C SER A 25 12.53 -2.24 9.64
N ARG A 26 11.26 -2.60 9.42
CA ARG A 26 10.26 -2.76 10.48
C ARG A 26 9.86 -4.21 10.61
N THR A 27 9.90 -4.76 11.82
CA THR A 27 9.48 -6.13 12.11
C THR A 27 8.42 -6.16 13.20
N ILE A 28 7.37 -6.94 13.01
CA ILE A 28 6.38 -7.29 14.04
C ILE A 28 6.46 -8.80 14.26
N VAL A 29 6.52 -9.20 15.54
CA VAL A 29 6.55 -10.60 15.96
C VAL A 29 5.46 -10.86 17.00
N GLN A 30 4.71 -11.94 16.82
CA GLN A 30 3.81 -12.53 17.80
C GLN A 30 4.11 -14.02 17.94
N GLY A 31 4.11 -14.53 19.18
CA GLY A 31 4.36 -15.94 19.46
C GLY A 31 5.79 -16.36 19.12
N ASP A 32 5.96 -17.63 18.74
CA ASP A 32 7.24 -18.20 18.27
C ASP A 32 7.05 -18.89 16.91
N PRO A 33 7.08 -18.12 15.80
CA PRO A 33 6.87 -18.66 14.46
C PRO A 33 7.87 -19.75 14.09
N GLN A 34 9.12 -19.62 14.53
CA GLN A 34 10.20 -20.53 14.16
C GLN A 34 9.89 -21.95 14.65
N SER A 35 9.57 -22.09 15.94
CA SER A 35 9.19 -23.39 16.52
C SER A 35 7.80 -23.84 16.05
N ALA A 36 6.88 -22.91 15.81
CA ALA A 36 5.51 -23.24 15.42
C ALA A 36 5.41 -23.92 14.04
N PHE A 37 6.31 -23.63 13.09
CA PHE A 37 6.30 -24.35 11.82
C PHE A 37 6.62 -25.84 11.95
N GLU A 38 7.30 -26.26 13.01
CA GLU A 38 7.63 -27.67 13.25
C GLU A 38 6.41 -28.50 13.64
N THR A 39 5.34 -27.85 14.13
CA THR A 39 4.09 -28.50 14.55
C THR A 39 3.01 -28.48 13.45
N CYS A 40 3.24 -27.75 12.35
CA CYS A 40 2.33 -27.68 11.22
C CYS A 40 2.28 -29.01 10.46
N ALA A 41 1.07 -29.49 10.15
CA ALA A 41 0.88 -30.63 9.25
C ALA A 41 1.13 -30.24 7.78
N HIS A 42 0.81 -29.00 7.42
CA HIS A 42 1.01 -28.45 6.08
C HIS A 42 1.78 -27.14 6.17
N VAL A 43 2.82 -27.00 5.36
CA VAL A 43 3.61 -25.78 5.25
C VAL A 43 3.86 -25.50 3.77
N VAL A 44 3.58 -24.27 3.35
CA VAL A 44 3.91 -23.80 2.00
C VAL A 44 4.73 -22.53 2.09
N SER A 45 5.59 -22.33 1.10
CA SER A 45 6.38 -21.11 0.93
C SER A 45 6.28 -20.66 -0.51
N GLY A 46 6.37 -19.35 -0.72
CA GLY A 46 6.29 -18.80 -2.06
C GLY A 46 6.77 -17.36 -2.12
N ARG A 47 6.83 -16.87 -3.35
CA ARG A 47 7.13 -15.49 -3.67
C ARG A 47 6.03 -14.94 -4.56
N VAL A 48 5.59 -13.72 -4.27
CA VAL A 48 4.65 -12.99 -5.12
C VAL A 48 5.11 -11.56 -5.32
N ASP A 49 4.85 -11.04 -6.51
CA ASP A 49 5.20 -9.69 -6.91
C ASP A 49 3.92 -8.90 -7.22
N SER A 50 3.83 -7.67 -6.70
CA SER A 50 2.74 -6.73 -7.01
C SER A 50 3.32 -5.49 -7.68
N GLY A 51 2.76 -5.13 -8.85
CA GLY A 51 3.21 -3.97 -9.61
C GLY A 51 2.81 -2.62 -8.99
N GLY A 52 3.44 -1.55 -9.48
CA GLY A 52 3.04 -0.19 -9.15
C GLY A 52 1.76 0.22 -9.86
N GLN A 53 1.13 1.30 -9.41
CA GLN A 53 -0.13 1.79 -9.96
C GLN A 53 -0.14 3.31 -9.99
N GLU A 54 -0.44 3.90 -11.16
CA GLU A 54 -0.63 5.33 -11.31
C GLU A 54 -2.04 5.77 -10.90
N HIS A 55 -2.15 6.94 -10.28
CA HIS A 55 -3.40 7.46 -9.75
C HIS A 55 -4.40 7.83 -10.84
N VAL A 56 -3.90 8.40 -11.94
CA VAL A 56 -4.68 8.89 -13.07
C VAL A 56 -5.88 9.74 -12.62
N TYR A 57 -5.68 10.59 -11.60
CA TYR A 57 -6.60 11.68 -11.29
C TYR A 57 -6.84 12.51 -12.54
N LEU A 58 -8.10 12.85 -12.88
CA LEU A 58 -8.41 13.50 -14.15
C LEU A 58 -7.77 14.90 -14.26
N GLU A 59 -7.79 15.67 -13.18
CA GLU A 59 -7.02 16.91 -13.06
C GLU A 59 -5.58 16.59 -12.64
N THR A 60 -4.58 16.89 -13.48
CA THR A 60 -3.15 16.71 -13.17
C THR A 60 -2.68 17.60 -12.01
N GLN A 61 -1.45 17.41 -11.57
CA GLN A 61 -0.82 18.31 -10.62
C GLN A 61 -0.74 19.74 -11.16
N GLY A 62 -0.99 20.70 -10.27
CA GLY A 62 -0.88 22.10 -10.61
C GLY A 62 -1.07 23.02 -9.42
N ALA A 63 -0.56 24.24 -9.59
CA ALA A 63 -0.71 25.31 -8.63
C ALA A 63 -0.69 26.67 -9.34
N TYR A 64 -1.37 27.63 -8.74
CA TYR A 64 -1.25 29.05 -9.02
C TYR A 64 -0.67 29.73 -7.79
N ALA A 65 0.25 30.67 -7.97
CA ALA A 65 0.78 31.45 -6.87
C ALA A 65 0.97 32.92 -7.24
N GLU A 66 0.86 33.78 -6.24
CA GLU A 66 1.12 35.21 -6.34
C GLU A 66 1.71 35.77 -5.04
N VAL A 67 2.48 36.85 -5.17
CA VAL A 67 2.98 37.60 -4.01
C VAL A 67 2.02 38.78 -3.74
N ARG A 68 1.49 38.83 -2.52
CA ARG A 68 0.60 39.87 -2.00
C ARG A 68 1.34 40.73 -0.97
N ASP A 69 0.92 41.99 -0.84
CA ASP A 69 1.44 42.94 0.15
C ASP A 69 2.99 43.03 0.15
N GLY A 70 3.62 42.85 -1.01
CA GLY A 70 5.07 42.87 -1.20
C GLY A 70 5.86 41.64 -0.70
N ARG A 71 5.26 40.80 0.16
CA ARG A 71 5.98 39.69 0.82
C ARG A 71 5.15 38.43 1.11
N LYS A 72 3.85 38.54 1.32
CA LYS A 72 3.01 37.35 1.59
C LYS A 72 2.83 36.54 0.32
N VAL A 73 2.77 35.22 0.43
CA VAL A 73 2.58 34.34 -0.72
C VAL A 73 1.23 33.67 -0.60
N PHE A 74 0.39 33.84 -1.62
CA PHE A 74 -0.88 33.12 -1.73
C PHE A 74 -0.75 32.05 -2.81
N VAL A 75 -1.14 30.82 -2.48
CA VAL A 75 -1.07 29.66 -3.38
C VAL A 75 -2.44 28.99 -3.48
N ILE A 76 -2.96 28.85 -4.69
CA ILE A 76 -4.07 27.92 -4.96
C ILE A 76 -3.43 26.62 -5.45
N SER A 77 -3.59 25.53 -4.71
CA SER A 77 -2.94 24.25 -5.02
C SER A 77 -3.97 23.13 -5.17
N SER A 78 -3.76 22.28 -6.19
CA SER A 78 -4.47 21.01 -6.28
C SER A 78 -3.84 20.00 -5.32
N THR A 79 -4.23 20.08 -4.03
CA THR A 79 -3.61 19.32 -2.93
C THR A 79 -4.64 18.76 -1.95
N GLN A 80 -4.35 17.58 -1.40
CA GLN A 80 -5.06 16.99 -0.26
C GLN A 80 -4.49 17.47 1.09
N GLY A 81 -3.26 18.00 1.09
CA GLY A 81 -2.52 18.41 2.28
C GLY A 81 -2.05 19.87 2.20
N PRO A 82 -2.95 20.88 2.35
CA PRO A 82 -2.57 22.29 2.23
C PRO A 82 -1.46 22.71 3.20
N THR A 83 -1.46 22.17 4.43
CA THR A 83 -0.39 22.43 5.41
C THR A 83 0.98 21.95 4.94
N GLY A 84 1.05 20.83 4.23
CA GLY A 84 2.29 20.30 3.66
C GLY A 84 2.86 21.24 2.59
N VAL A 85 1.99 21.73 1.69
CA VAL A 85 2.34 22.72 0.67
C VAL A 85 2.78 24.04 1.34
N GLN A 86 2.04 24.52 2.33
CA GLN A 86 2.34 25.76 3.05
C GLN A 86 3.74 25.71 3.67
N ARG A 87 4.05 24.62 4.36
CA ARG A 87 5.37 24.40 4.98
C ARG A 87 6.48 24.34 3.93
N ALA A 88 6.28 23.62 2.83
CA ALA A 88 7.28 23.51 1.77
C ALA A 88 7.56 24.86 1.08
N VAL A 89 6.52 25.64 0.80
CA VAL A 89 6.65 26.98 0.22
C VAL A 89 7.37 27.91 1.19
N ALA A 90 6.97 27.94 2.46
CA ALA A 90 7.59 28.78 3.49
C ALA A 90 9.10 28.47 3.61
N GLN A 91 9.45 27.19 3.70
CA GLN A 91 10.86 26.75 3.77
C GLN A 91 11.65 27.12 2.51
N SER A 92 11.07 26.89 1.33
CA SER A 92 11.75 27.16 0.04
C SER A 92 12.05 28.64 -0.19
N LEU A 93 11.24 29.54 0.38
CA LEU A 93 11.36 30.99 0.20
C LEU A 93 11.98 31.71 1.42
N GLY A 94 12.31 30.98 2.49
CA GLY A 94 12.79 31.57 3.74
C GLY A 94 11.75 32.48 4.42
N LEU A 95 10.48 32.08 4.36
CA LEU A 95 9.34 32.77 4.99
C LEU A 95 8.86 32.00 6.23
N SER A 96 8.15 32.67 7.13
CA SER A 96 7.39 31.98 8.18
C SER A 96 6.05 31.48 7.62
N MET A 97 5.49 30.42 8.22
CA MET A 97 4.24 29.82 7.70
C MET A 97 3.05 30.79 7.71
N ASN A 98 3.01 31.76 8.62
CA ASN A 98 1.97 32.82 8.64
C ASN A 98 2.08 33.83 7.48
N GLU A 99 3.20 33.84 6.73
CA GLU A 99 3.39 34.65 5.53
C GLU A 99 2.93 33.89 4.26
N VAL A 100 2.56 32.62 4.39
CA VAL A 100 2.12 31.76 3.29
C VAL A 100 0.70 31.27 3.53
N GLU A 101 -0.18 31.55 2.59
CA GLU A 101 -1.55 31.08 2.59
C GLU A 101 -1.75 30.08 1.44
N VAL A 102 -2.35 28.93 1.74
CA VAL A 102 -2.64 27.89 0.73
C VAL A 102 -4.14 27.60 0.72
N GLU A 103 -4.77 27.83 -0.44
CA GLU A 103 -6.15 27.47 -0.70
C GLU A 103 -6.23 26.20 -1.55
N ALA A 104 -7.01 25.23 -1.08
CA ALA A 104 -7.38 24.02 -1.82
C ALA A 104 -8.90 23.94 -1.94
N ARG A 105 -9.45 24.40 -3.06
CA ARG A 105 -10.92 24.56 -3.21
C ARG A 105 -11.64 23.26 -3.58
N ARG A 106 -11.23 22.62 -4.67
CA ARG A 106 -11.73 21.31 -5.13
C ARG A 106 -10.65 20.63 -5.96
N LEU A 107 -10.66 19.30 -6.00
CA LEU A 107 -9.70 18.52 -6.79
C LEU A 107 -10.46 17.67 -7.81
N GLY A 108 -9.95 17.58 -9.04
CA GLY A 108 -10.40 16.62 -10.05
C GLY A 108 -9.80 15.22 -9.83
N GLY A 109 -9.85 14.72 -8.58
CA GLY A 109 -9.21 13.49 -8.13
C GLY A 109 -7.83 13.73 -7.49
N GLY A 110 -7.42 12.80 -6.61
CA GLY A 110 -6.12 12.83 -5.93
C GLY A 110 -5.64 11.43 -5.53
N PHE A 111 -6.50 10.66 -4.85
CA PHE A 111 -6.27 9.24 -4.53
C PHE A 111 -4.99 8.92 -3.73
N GLY A 112 -4.42 9.91 -3.02
CA GLY A 112 -3.15 9.82 -2.30
C GLY A 112 -2.02 10.56 -3.03
N GLY A 113 -2.03 10.56 -4.36
CA GLY A 113 -1.01 11.21 -5.18
C GLY A 113 -0.98 12.74 -5.10
N LYS A 114 -1.88 13.37 -4.36
CA LYS A 114 -1.88 14.82 -4.06
C LYS A 114 -1.75 15.10 -2.57
N GLU A 115 -1.35 14.13 -1.75
CA GLU A 115 -1.10 14.30 -0.32
C GLU A 115 0.20 15.10 -0.10
N ASP A 116 1.35 14.49 -0.35
CA ASP A 116 2.66 15.15 -0.22
C ASP A 116 3.23 15.63 -1.56
N GLN A 117 2.93 14.92 -2.65
CA GLN A 117 3.50 15.21 -3.99
C GLN A 117 3.07 16.57 -4.57
N ALA A 118 1.98 17.16 -4.07
CA ALA A 118 1.54 18.49 -4.48
C ALA A 118 2.51 19.61 -4.01
N ALA A 119 3.31 19.37 -2.97
CA ALA A 119 4.19 20.35 -2.36
C ALA A 119 5.28 20.88 -3.32
N ILE A 120 5.83 20.01 -4.17
CA ILE A 120 6.84 20.39 -5.18
C ILE A 120 6.25 21.43 -6.14
N TRP A 121 5.05 21.17 -6.65
CA TRP A 121 4.42 22.02 -7.67
C TRP A 121 3.94 23.34 -7.09
N GLY A 122 3.40 23.33 -5.86
CA GLY A 122 3.10 24.55 -5.12
C GLY A 122 4.34 25.41 -4.86
N SER A 123 5.46 24.78 -4.48
CA SER A 123 6.74 25.47 -4.24
C SER A 123 7.32 26.06 -5.51
N LEU A 124 7.26 25.35 -6.65
CA LEU A 124 7.72 25.86 -7.94
C LEU A 124 6.89 27.05 -8.44
N ALA A 125 5.56 26.98 -8.32
CA ALA A 125 4.70 28.11 -8.66
C ALA A 125 5.00 29.32 -7.77
N ALA A 126 5.13 29.10 -6.45
CA ALA A 126 5.46 30.15 -5.49
C ALA A 126 6.83 30.79 -5.74
N LEU A 127 7.86 29.99 -6.04
CA LEU A 127 9.19 30.48 -6.39
C LEU A 127 9.17 31.30 -7.68
N GLY A 128 8.46 30.83 -8.70
CA GLY A 128 8.26 31.58 -9.94
C GLY A 128 7.62 32.95 -9.69
N ALA A 129 6.57 32.97 -8.86
CA ALA A 129 5.90 34.22 -8.50
C ALA A 129 6.79 35.16 -7.68
N TRP A 130 7.58 34.58 -6.76
CA TRP A 130 8.52 35.31 -5.91
C TRP A 130 9.60 36.03 -6.70
N VAL A 131 10.24 35.32 -7.63
CA VAL A 131 11.34 35.85 -8.44
C VAL A 131 10.83 36.84 -9.50
N SER A 132 9.74 36.49 -10.19
CA SER A 132 9.22 37.32 -11.28
C SER A 132 8.39 38.52 -10.83
N ARG A 133 7.95 38.52 -9.56
CA ARG A 133 6.98 39.49 -9.01
C ARG A 133 5.67 39.55 -9.80
N LYS A 134 5.32 38.47 -10.49
CA LYS A 134 4.08 38.31 -11.25
C LYS A 134 3.40 37.01 -10.83
N PRO A 135 2.06 36.91 -10.94
CA PRO A 135 1.40 35.65 -10.71
C PRO A 135 1.91 34.55 -11.67
N VAL A 136 2.08 33.34 -11.15
CA VAL A 136 2.54 32.18 -11.91
C VAL A 136 1.54 31.04 -11.76
N LYS A 137 1.17 30.45 -12.90
CA LYS A 137 0.34 29.25 -12.99
C LYS A 137 1.14 28.10 -13.60
N LEU A 138 1.14 26.96 -12.93
CA LEU A 138 1.78 25.72 -13.38
C LEU A 138 0.74 24.60 -13.38
N TYR A 139 0.61 23.91 -14.50
CA TYR A 139 -0.13 22.65 -14.60
C TYR A 139 0.69 21.68 -15.44
N LEU A 140 0.78 20.44 -15.00
CA LEU A 140 1.52 19.42 -15.72
C LEU A 140 0.68 18.82 -16.84
N ASP A 141 1.31 18.61 -17.98
CA ASP A 141 0.80 17.69 -18.99
C ASP A 141 0.81 16.27 -18.42
N ARG A 142 -0.18 15.44 -18.81
CA ARG A 142 -0.33 14.07 -18.30
C ARG A 142 0.96 13.24 -18.37
N LYS A 143 1.71 13.34 -19.48
CA LYS A 143 2.95 12.56 -19.65
C LYS A 143 4.05 12.99 -18.68
N VAL A 144 4.08 14.27 -18.31
CA VAL A 144 5.04 14.80 -17.33
C VAL A 144 4.61 14.39 -15.93
N ASP A 145 3.32 14.53 -15.63
CA ASP A 145 2.70 14.14 -14.35
C ASP A 145 3.00 12.68 -13.99
N MET A 146 2.73 11.73 -14.90
CA MET A 146 3.00 10.28 -14.69
C MET A 146 4.49 9.93 -14.59
N ARG A 147 5.37 10.78 -15.11
CA ARG A 147 6.83 10.57 -15.06
C ARG A 147 7.45 11.15 -13.81
N ALA A 148 6.93 12.29 -13.35
CA ALA A 148 7.55 13.10 -12.30
C ALA A 148 6.95 12.83 -10.92
N THR A 149 5.68 12.41 -10.84
CA THR A 149 5.00 12.22 -9.55
C THR A 149 5.14 10.80 -9.04
N GLY A 150 5.08 10.66 -7.72
CA GLY A 150 5.00 9.37 -7.06
C GLY A 150 3.69 8.64 -7.34
N LYS A 151 3.76 7.32 -7.22
CA LYS A 151 2.67 6.37 -7.49
C LYS A 151 2.67 5.26 -6.44
N ARG A 152 1.77 4.27 -6.55
CA ARG A 152 1.76 3.13 -5.62
C ARG A 152 3.08 2.37 -5.69
N HIS A 153 3.67 2.09 -4.54
CA HIS A 153 4.84 1.24 -4.40
C HIS A 153 4.62 -0.17 -4.95
N PRO A 154 5.48 -0.66 -5.87
CA PRO A 154 5.58 -2.07 -6.18
C PRO A 154 6.29 -2.82 -5.04
N TYR A 155 5.92 -4.07 -4.86
CA TYR A 155 6.48 -4.96 -3.85
C TYR A 155 6.94 -6.25 -4.52
N SER A 156 8.10 -6.73 -4.10
CA SER A 156 8.40 -8.16 -4.17
C SER A 156 8.27 -8.72 -2.76
N SER A 157 7.59 -9.84 -2.57
CA SER A 157 7.35 -10.37 -1.22
C SER A 157 7.55 -11.87 -1.17
N ASP A 158 8.18 -12.33 -0.09
CA ASP A 158 8.30 -13.75 0.25
C ASP A 158 7.30 -14.06 1.36
N PHE A 159 6.75 -15.27 1.36
CA PHE A 159 5.87 -15.74 2.43
C PHE A 159 6.13 -17.20 2.78
N ARG A 160 5.79 -17.55 4.01
CA ARG A 160 5.66 -18.93 4.50
C ARG A 160 4.42 -19.01 5.39
N ILE A 161 3.56 -19.98 5.16
CA ILE A 161 2.34 -20.18 5.95
C ILE A 161 2.19 -21.66 6.31
N GLY A 162 1.70 -21.92 7.51
CA GLY A 162 1.48 -23.29 7.99
C GLY A 162 0.17 -23.44 8.74
N ALA A 163 -0.41 -24.63 8.60
CA ALA A 163 -1.65 -25.03 9.27
C ALA A 163 -1.53 -26.44 9.85
N ASP A 164 -2.40 -26.74 10.81
CA ASP A 164 -2.62 -28.10 11.28
C ASP A 164 -3.39 -28.95 10.26
N ALA A 165 -3.62 -30.23 10.58
CA ALA A 165 -4.31 -31.17 9.69
C ALA A 165 -5.79 -30.78 9.44
N ASP A 166 -6.40 -30.01 10.33
CA ASP A 166 -7.79 -29.55 10.23
C ASP A 166 -7.89 -28.19 9.50
N GLY A 167 -6.78 -27.60 9.08
CA GLY A 167 -6.76 -26.31 8.38
C GLY A 167 -6.91 -25.10 9.30
N ARG A 168 -6.55 -25.21 10.59
CA ARG A 168 -6.34 -24.03 11.44
C ARG A 168 -4.95 -23.46 11.18
N LEU A 169 -4.87 -22.16 10.97
CA LEU A 169 -3.59 -21.47 10.77
C LEU A 169 -2.78 -21.48 12.07
N VAL A 170 -1.52 -21.88 11.96
CA VAL A 170 -0.60 -22.01 13.10
C VAL A 170 0.50 -20.95 13.03
N ALA A 171 1.08 -20.73 11.86
CA ALA A 171 2.20 -19.81 11.68
C ALA A 171 2.15 -19.09 10.34
N PHE A 172 2.57 -17.83 10.34
CA PHE A 172 2.74 -17.00 9.13
C PHE A 172 3.99 -16.15 9.20
N GLU A 173 4.77 -16.16 8.12
CA GLU A 173 5.86 -15.23 7.90
C GLU A 173 5.74 -14.53 6.56
N ALA A 174 6.12 -13.26 6.53
CA ALA A 174 6.27 -12.54 5.27
C ALA A 174 7.38 -11.48 5.34
N ASP A 175 8.13 -11.39 4.26
CA ASP A 175 9.13 -10.35 4.02
C ASP A 175 8.68 -9.49 2.84
N TYR A 176 8.51 -8.19 3.08
CA TYR A 176 8.01 -7.22 2.11
C TYR A 176 9.14 -6.30 1.63
N TYR A 177 9.57 -6.47 0.37
CA TYR A 177 10.55 -5.61 -0.27
C TYR A 177 9.82 -4.51 -1.06
N GLN A 178 9.54 -3.40 -0.37
CA GLN A 178 8.90 -2.23 -0.96
C GLN A 178 9.93 -1.44 -1.76
N ASN A 179 9.68 -1.21 -3.05
CA ASN A 179 10.47 -0.26 -3.83
C ASN A 179 10.04 1.17 -3.47
N SER A 180 10.87 1.89 -2.70
CA SER A 180 10.55 3.23 -2.21
C SER A 180 10.98 4.35 -3.18
N GLY A 181 11.77 4.03 -4.20
CA GLY A 181 12.34 5.03 -5.11
C GLY A 181 13.52 5.77 -4.46
N CYS A 182 13.78 6.99 -4.95
CA CYS A 182 14.97 7.74 -4.57
C CYS A 182 14.86 8.51 -3.25
N THR A 183 13.65 8.80 -2.77
CA THR A 183 13.40 9.55 -1.53
C THR A 183 12.34 8.89 -0.65
N CYS A 184 12.25 9.29 0.62
CA CYS A 184 11.32 8.67 1.57
C CYS A 184 9.86 8.91 1.23
N ASP A 185 9.46 10.17 1.02
CA ASP A 185 8.04 10.57 0.97
C ASP A 185 7.27 9.86 2.11
N LEU A 186 6.15 9.20 1.81
CA LEU A 186 5.31 8.49 2.77
C LEU A 186 5.68 6.99 2.92
N SER A 187 6.81 6.55 2.39
CA SER A 187 7.21 5.12 2.37
C SER A 187 7.21 4.49 3.77
N SER A 188 7.68 5.20 4.79
CA SER A 188 7.70 4.71 6.19
C SER A 188 6.32 4.46 6.77
N ALA A 189 5.39 5.39 6.54
CA ALA A 189 4.01 5.26 6.99
C ALA A 189 3.27 4.16 6.22
N ILE A 190 3.56 4.02 4.93
CA ILE A 190 3.01 2.96 4.08
C ILE A 190 3.51 1.58 4.52
N MET A 191 4.81 1.43 4.77
CA MET A 191 5.37 0.17 5.26
C MET A 191 4.78 -0.23 6.61
N SER A 192 4.63 0.75 7.51
CA SER A 192 3.95 0.55 8.79
C SER A 192 2.55 -0.03 8.61
N ARG A 193 1.79 0.51 7.65
CA ARG A 193 0.46 0.01 7.35
C ARG A 193 0.50 -1.38 6.72
N THR A 194 1.46 -1.69 5.85
CA THR A 194 1.64 -3.04 5.29
C THR A 194 1.82 -4.07 6.41
N VAL A 195 2.79 -3.88 7.30
CA VAL A 195 3.07 -4.88 8.35
C VAL A 195 1.91 -5.03 9.35
N LEU A 196 1.13 -3.97 9.60
CA LEU A 196 -0.07 -4.03 10.44
C LEU A 196 -1.26 -4.74 9.77
N HIS A 197 -1.27 -4.92 8.46
CA HIS A 197 -2.36 -5.61 7.73
C HIS A 197 -1.92 -6.96 7.16
N ALA A 198 -0.74 -7.44 7.55
CA ALA A 198 -0.10 -8.60 6.94
C ALA A 198 -0.89 -9.92 7.12
N THR A 199 -1.68 -10.07 8.18
CA THR A 199 -2.54 -11.25 8.39
C THR A 199 -3.94 -11.09 7.80
N GLY A 200 -4.25 -9.97 7.13
CA GLY A 200 -5.55 -9.73 6.54
C GLY A 200 -6.69 -9.77 7.57
N ALA A 201 -7.62 -10.70 7.39
CA ALA A 201 -8.76 -10.91 8.26
C ALA A 201 -8.63 -12.18 9.14
N TYR A 202 -7.43 -12.77 9.22
CA TYR A 202 -7.23 -14.08 9.81
C TYR A 202 -6.56 -14.03 11.18
N SER A 203 -7.06 -14.86 12.10
CA SER A 203 -6.44 -15.12 13.39
C SER A 203 -5.30 -16.13 13.21
N ILE A 204 -4.07 -15.71 13.48
CA ILE A 204 -2.85 -16.53 13.34
C ILE A 204 -2.01 -16.35 14.61
N PRO A 205 -1.76 -17.41 15.40
CA PRO A 205 -1.15 -17.26 16.72
C PRO A 205 0.34 -16.91 16.65
N ASN A 206 1.06 -17.39 15.63
CA ASN A 206 2.50 -17.15 15.48
C ASN A 206 2.77 -16.39 14.18
N VAL A 207 3.25 -15.15 14.28
CA VAL A 207 3.48 -14.28 13.12
C VAL A 207 4.83 -13.60 13.20
N ARG A 208 5.61 -13.60 12.11
CA ARG A 208 6.76 -12.70 11.91
C ARG A 208 6.62 -12.00 10.57
N VAL A 209 6.49 -10.68 10.58
CA VAL A 209 6.41 -9.91 9.34
C VAL A 209 7.46 -8.81 9.34
N THR A 210 8.26 -8.73 8.28
CA THR A 210 9.31 -7.74 8.14
C THR A 210 9.15 -6.94 6.85
N GLY A 211 9.36 -5.64 6.95
CA GLY A 211 9.24 -4.68 5.87
C GLY A 211 10.54 -3.93 5.60
N TYR A 212 10.99 -3.96 4.35
CA TYR A 212 12.20 -3.29 3.85
C TYR A 212 11.84 -2.16 2.89
N MET A 213 12.26 -0.93 3.22
CA MET A 213 12.07 0.27 2.38
C MET A 213 13.25 0.45 1.44
N CYS A 214 13.25 -0.28 0.33
CA CYS A 214 14.38 -0.43 -0.58
C CYS A 214 14.59 0.85 -1.39
N ARG A 215 15.78 1.45 -1.32
CA ARG A 215 16.16 2.63 -2.10
C ARG A 215 16.48 2.22 -3.54
N THR A 216 15.89 2.92 -4.50
CA THR A 216 16.19 2.71 -5.93
C THR A 216 16.35 4.04 -6.66
N ASN A 217 16.88 4.00 -7.88
CA ASN A 217 17.02 5.17 -8.74
C ASN A 217 15.74 5.48 -9.56
N LEU A 218 14.58 5.04 -9.07
CA LEU A 218 13.27 5.39 -9.62
C LEU A 218 12.69 6.63 -8.95
N PRO A 219 11.69 7.30 -9.56
CA PRO A 219 10.93 8.35 -8.88
C PRO A 219 10.41 7.87 -7.53
N SER A 220 10.42 8.76 -6.53
CA SER A 220 9.87 8.47 -5.21
C SER A 220 8.44 7.98 -5.33
N PHE A 221 8.13 6.82 -4.75
CA PHE A 221 6.75 6.35 -4.66
C PHE A 221 6.04 7.04 -3.47
N THR A 222 4.70 7.04 -3.47
CA THR A 222 3.89 7.84 -2.54
C THR A 222 2.60 7.12 -2.14
N ALA A 223 1.76 7.82 -1.36
CA ALA A 223 0.44 7.37 -0.99
C ALA A 223 -0.42 7.06 -2.22
N PHE A 224 -1.07 5.89 -2.20
CA PHE A 224 -2.20 5.55 -3.05
C PHE A 224 -3.29 4.96 -2.16
N ARG A 225 -4.57 5.21 -2.45
CA ARG A 225 -5.73 4.55 -1.80
C ARG A 225 -5.45 3.09 -1.38
N GLY A 226 -5.59 2.84 -0.09
CA GLY A 226 -5.25 1.58 0.60
C GLY A 226 -3.92 1.64 1.36
N PHE A 227 -2.96 2.43 0.88
CA PHE A 227 -1.77 2.86 1.62
C PHE A 227 -0.93 1.69 2.16
N GLY A 228 -0.54 0.75 1.31
CA GLY A 228 0.29 -0.41 1.67
C GLY A 228 -0.48 -1.65 2.10
N ALA A 229 -1.73 -1.50 2.57
CA ALA A 229 -2.57 -2.65 2.95
C ALA A 229 -2.96 -3.54 1.77
N PRO A 230 -3.29 -3.04 0.56
CA PRO A 230 -3.59 -3.90 -0.59
C PRO A 230 -2.44 -4.86 -0.94
N GLN A 231 -1.19 -4.39 -0.82
CA GLN A 231 -0.02 -5.22 -1.04
C GLN A 231 0.11 -6.30 0.04
N ALA A 232 -0.20 -5.98 1.30
CA ALA A 232 -0.22 -6.97 2.39
C ALA A 232 -1.31 -8.04 2.18
N PHE A 233 -2.53 -7.62 1.83
CA PHE A 233 -3.64 -8.53 1.55
C PHE A 233 -3.35 -9.46 0.39
N PHE A 234 -2.72 -8.96 -0.68
CA PHE A 234 -2.32 -9.80 -1.80
C PHE A 234 -1.39 -10.95 -1.38
N VAL A 235 -0.43 -10.68 -0.48
CA VAL A 235 0.50 -11.71 0.01
C VAL A 235 -0.20 -12.77 0.84
N ILE A 236 -1.03 -12.38 1.81
CA ILE A 236 -1.73 -13.37 2.66
C ILE A 236 -2.76 -14.17 1.87
N GLU A 237 -3.50 -13.56 0.93
CA GLU A 237 -4.45 -14.31 0.10
C GLU A 237 -3.73 -15.26 -0.87
N ALA A 238 -2.56 -14.89 -1.40
CA ALA A 238 -1.74 -15.81 -2.19
C ALA A 238 -1.19 -16.97 -1.34
N ALA A 239 -0.81 -16.70 -0.09
CA ALA A 239 -0.38 -17.73 0.85
C ALA A 239 -1.52 -18.69 1.20
N MET A 240 -2.72 -18.16 1.46
CA MET A 240 -3.92 -18.94 1.71
C MET A 240 -4.31 -19.82 0.51
N ASP A 241 -4.25 -19.29 -0.72
CA ASP A 241 -4.53 -20.07 -1.94
C ASP A 241 -3.51 -21.21 -2.15
N ALA A 242 -2.22 -20.93 -1.94
CA ALA A 242 -1.18 -21.95 -2.00
C ALA A 242 -1.38 -23.04 -0.93
N LEU A 243 -1.76 -22.65 0.28
CA LEU A 243 -2.01 -23.56 1.39
C LEU A 243 -3.24 -24.44 1.14
N ALA A 244 -4.36 -23.84 0.71
CA ALA A 244 -5.58 -24.56 0.36
C ALA A 244 -5.31 -25.65 -0.68
N LYS A 245 -4.53 -25.34 -1.73
CA LYS A 245 -4.10 -26.30 -2.75
C LYS A 245 -3.25 -27.43 -2.18
N ALA A 246 -2.27 -27.12 -1.33
CA ALA A 246 -1.42 -28.12 -0.72
C ALA A 246 -2.17 -29.06 0.24
N MET A 247 -3.24 -28.56 0.87
CA MET A 247 -4.11 -29.34 1.74
C MET A 247 -5.20 -30.12 0.98
N GLY A 248 -5.47 -29.75 -0.28
CA GLY A 248 -6.66 -30.23 -1.00
C GLY A 248 -7.96 -29.73 -0.37
N MET A 249 -7.93 -28.60 0.35
CA MET A 249 -9.07 -27.99 1.03
C MET A 249 -9.67 -26.88 0.18
N ASP A 250 -10.99 -26.71 0.24
CA ASP A 250 -11.64 -25.56 -0.39
C ASP A 250 -11.16 -24.25 0.23
N MET A 251 -10.77 -23.29 -0.61
CA MET A 251 -10.21 -22.00 -0.17
C MET A 251 -11.21 -21.21 0.68
N VAL A 252 -12.50 -21.22 0.32
CA VAL A 252 -13.54 -20.49 1.05
C VAL A 252 -13.77 -21.10 2.43
N GLU A 253 -13.72 -22.43 2.53
CA GLU A 253 -13.74 -23.13 3.83
C GLU A 253 -12.53 -22.78 4.69
N LEU A 254 -11.32 -22.81 4.13
CA LEU A 254 -10.08 -22.47 4.83
C LEU A 254 -10.10 -21.01 5.33
N GLN A 255 -10.53 -20.08 4.48
CA GLN A 255 -10.68 -18.67 4.86
C GLN A 255 -11.67 -18.52 6.01
N ARG A 256 -12.89 -19.04 5.84
CA ARG A 256 -13.97 -18.92 6.83
C ARG A 256 -13.56 -19.49 8.19
N LYS A 257 -12.85 -20.62 8.20
CA LYS A 257 -12.38 -21.29 9.41
C LYS A 257 -11.43 -20.41 10.23
N ASN A 258 -10.67 -19.54 9.58
CA ASN A 258 -9.60 -18.76 10.21
C ASN A 258 -9.91 -17.27 10.35
N LEU A 259 -11.12 -16.82 10.00
CA LEU A 259 -11.51 -15.41 10.18
C LEU A 259 -11.47 -15.01 11.66
N PHE A 260 -11.10 -13.76 11.90
CA PHE A 260 -11.20 -13.16 13.23
C PHE A 260 -12.63 -13.28 13.81
N ALA A 261 -12.69 -13.67 15.07
CA ALA A 261 -13.86 -13.76 15.91
C ALA A 261 -13.78 -12.81 17.11
N GLU A 262 -14.87 -12.68 17.87
CA GLU A 262 -14.87 -11.91 19.10
C GLU A 262 -13.88 -12.53 20.11
N GLY A 263 -13.06 -11.70 20.74
CA GLY A 263 -12.04 -12.16 21.70
C GLY A 263 -10.68 -12.46 21.09
N ASP A 264 -10.57 -12.52 19.76
CA ASP A 264 -9.27 -12.56 19.09
C ASP A 264 -8.51 -11.23 19.27
N SER A 265 -7.22 -11.26 18.99
CA SER A 265 -6.39 -10.06 18.86
C SER A 265 -5.60 -10.12 17.55
N THR A 266 -5.30 -8.96 16.99
CA THR A 266 -4.38 -8.87 15.85
C THR A 266 -2.98 -9.32 16.27
N HIS A 267 -2.13 -9.61 15.28
CA HIS A 267 -0.72 -9.97 15.50
C HIS A 267 0.14 -8.85 16.12
N PHE A 268 -0.43 -7.67 16.33
CA PHE A 268 0.18 -6.53 17.03
C PHE A 268 -0.57 -6.19 18.34
N GLY A 269 -1.35 -7.13 18.87
CA GLY A 269 -1.98 -7.06 20.20
C GLY A 269 -3.21 -6.16 20.28
N MET A 270 -3.81 -5.75 19.17
CA MET A 270 -5.06 -4.97 19.20
C MET A 270 -6.25 -5.93 19.32
N PRO A 271 -7.10 -5.80 20.36
CA PRO A 271 -8.28 -6.66 20.52
C PRO A 271 -9.28 -6.45 19.38
N ILE A 272 -9.83 -7.54 18.86
CA ILE A 272 -10.94 -7.51 17.92
C ILE A 272 -12.25 -7.41 18.72
N VAL A 273 -12.93 -6.27 18.56
CA VAL A 273 -14.21 -5.99 19.21
C VAL A 273 -15.33 -5.87 18.17
N ARG A 274 -16.50 -6.42 18.49
CA ARG A 274 -17.66 -6.47 17.58
C ARG A 274 -17.29 -7.10 16.24
N ALA A 275 -16.69 -8.29 16.28
CA ALA A 275 -16.26 -9.01 15.09
C ALA A 275 -17.45 -9.31 14.17
N ARG A 276 -17.33 -8.92 12.89
CA ARG A 276 -18.37 -9.15 11.86
C ARG A 276 -17.81 -9.85 10.61
N ALA A 277 -16.58 -10.36 10.67
CA ALA A 277 -15.92 -10.98 9.53
C ALA A 277 -16.69 -12.22 9.05
N VAL A 278 -16.98 -13.17 9.95
CA VAL A 278 -17.75 -14.39 9.63
C VAL A 278 -19.15 -14.04 9.12
N GLU A 279 -19.89 -13.16 9.81
CA GLU A 279 -21.23 -12.75 9.38
C GLU A 279 -21.21 -12.13 7.97
N SER A 280 -20.27 -11.22 7.70
CA SER A 280 -20.17 -10.55 6.39
C SER A 280 -19.79 -11.54 5.28
N PHE A 281 -18.94 -12.52 5.61
CA PHE A 281 -18.52 -13.57 4.70
C PHE A 281 -19.70 -14.51 4.36
N ASP A 282 -20.43 -14.97 5.37
CA ASP A 282 -21.59 -15.84 5.21
C ASP A 282 -22.70 -15.17 4.39
N ARG A 283 -23.01 -13.91 4.68
CA ARG A 283 -23.97 -13.13 3.90
C ARG A 283 -23.57 -12.97 2.44
N LEU A 284 -22.27 -12.87 2.15
CA LEU A 284 -21.78 -12.82 0.77
C LEU A 284 -21.96 -14.18 0.06
N LEU A 285 -21.67 -15.28 0.75
CA LEU A 285 -21.88 -16.64 0.23
C LEU A 285 -23.35 -16.87 -0.12
N GLU A 286 -24.26 -16.47 0.76
CA GLU A 286 -25.71 -16.55 0.54
C GLU A 286 -26.14 -15.69 -0.65
N LYS A 287 -25.74 -14.40 -0.66
CA LYS A 287 -26.13 -13.45 -1.72
C LYS A 287 -25.65 -13.86 -3.11
N THR A 288 -24.54 -14.60 -3.18
CA THR A 288 -23.96 -15.07 -4.43
C THR A 288 -24.39 -16.48 -4.82
N SER A 289 -25.17 -17.17 -3.97
CA SER A 289 -25.48 -18.60 -4.13
C SER A 289 -24.19 -19.38 -4.44
N TRP A 290 -23.19 -19.22 -3.56
CA TRP A 290 -21.80 -19.57 -3.88
C TRP A 290 -21.63 -21.02 -4.36
N LYS A 291 -22.34 -21.97 -3.74
CA LYS A 291 -22.27 -23.39 -4.11
C LYS A 291 -22.80 -23.62 -5.52
N GLU A 292 -23.94 -23.03 -5.85
CA GLU A 292 -24.56 -23.11 -7.17
C GLU A 292 -23.69 -22.42 -8.24
N LEU A 293 -23.14 -21.24 -7.92
CA LEU A 293 -22.21 -20.53 -8.78
C LEU A 293 -20.97 -21.39 -9.08
N ARG A 294 -20.36 -22.01 -8.06
CA ARG A 294 -19.20 -22.89 -8.22
C ARG A 294 -19.52 -24.10 -9.10
N ALA A 295 -20.63 -24.79 -8.85
CA ALA A 295 -21.06 -25.91 -9.69
C ALA A 295 -21.22 -25.49 -11.16
N SER A 296 -21.87 -24.35 -11.42
CA SER A 296 -22.06 -23.84 -12.79
C SER A 296 -20.73 -23.47 -13.49
N ILE A 297 -19.74 -22.98 -12.73
CA ILE A 297 -18.40 -22.68 -13.25
C ILE A 297 -17.68 -23.97 -13.60
N ASP A 298 -17.77 -24.99 -12.73
CA ASP A 298 -17.12 -26.28 -12.96
C ASP A 298 -17.73 -26.99 -14.18
N ASP A 299 -19.05 -26.93 -14.35
CA ASP A 299 -19.76 -27.44 -15.53
C ASP A 299 -19.29 -26.73 -16.81
N PHE A 300 -19.30 -25.39 -16.81
CA PHE A 300 -18.79 -24.59 -17.93
C PHE A 300 -17.34 -24.95 -18.26
N ASN A 301 -16.49 -25.10 -17.25
CA ASN A 301 -15.08 -25.41 -17.43
C ASN A 301 -14.83 -26.85 -17.94
N ARG A 302 -15.74 -27.81 -17.70
CA ARG A 302 -15.64 -29.15 -18.30
C ARG A 302 -16.02 -29.14 -19.78
N GLU A 303 -17.01 -28.34 -20.15
CA GLU A 303 -17.54 -28.27 -21.51
C GLU A 303 -16.72 -27.38 -22.46
N ASN A 304 -15.97 -26.42 -21.91
CA ASN A 304 -15.23 -25.43 -22.70
C ASN A 304 -13.73 -25.62 -22.54
N SER A 305 -13.01 -25.89 -23.63
CA SER A 305 -11.55 -26.07 -23.62
C SER A 305 -10.77 -24.77 -23.82
N LEU A 306 -11.32 -23.81 -24.57
CA LEU A 306 -10.66 -22.54 -24.93
C LEU A 306 -10.98 -21.40 -23.97
N GLU A 307 -12.08 -21.50 -23.23
CA GLU A 307 -12.53 -20.49 -22.27
C GLU A 307 -12.72 -21.14 -20.90
N LYS A 308 -12.30 -20.43 -19.86
CA LYS A 308 -12.49 -20.86 -18.47
C LYS A 308 -13.09 -19.71 -17.65
N LYS A 309 -13.91 -20.07 -16.68
CA LYS A 309 -14.44 -19.17 -15.66
C LYS A 309 -13.78 -19.45 -14.32
N GLY A 310 -13.66 -18.41 -13.52
CA GLY A 310 -13.21 -18.48 -12.14
C GLY A 310 -14.01 -17.50 -11.29
N ALA A 311 -14.16 -17.84 -10.02
CA ALA A 311 -14.73 -16.96 -9.01
C ALA A 311 -13.93 -17.13 -7.72
N ALA A 312 -13.83 -16.06 -6.96
CA ALA A 312 -13.16 -16.01 -5.67
C ALA A 312 -13.95 -15.13 -4.71
N ILE A 313 -13.87 -15.46 -3.43
CA ILE A 313 -14.35 -14.64 -2.32
C ILE A 313 -13.14 -14.33 -1.45
N LEU A 314 -12.99 -13.08 -1.04
CA LEU A 314 -11.86 -12.63 -0.23
C LEU A 314 -12.41 -11.82 0.95
N PRO A 315 -12.09 -12.19 2.20
CA PRO A 315 -12.42 -11.38 3.36
C PRO A 315 -11.52 -10.14 3.42
N LEU A 316 -11.95 -9.13 4.17
CA LEU A 316 -11.19 -7.90 4.35
C LEU A 316 -11.36 -7.36 5.77
N CYS A 317 -10.23 -7.09 6.44
CA CYS A 317 -10.20 -6.29 7.66
C CYS A 317 -9.25 -5.11 7.45
N PHE A 318 -9.73 -3.88 7.63
CA PHE A 318 -8.94 -2.67 7.36
C PHE A 318 -8.99 -1.71 8.55
N GLY A 319 -7.83 -1.40 9.14
CA GLY A 319 -7.71 -0.51 10.29
C GLY A 319 -7.94 0.96 9.92
N ILE A 320 -8.88 1.62 10.61
CA ILE A 320 -9.26 3.01 10.37
C ILE A 320 -8.63 3.94 11.40
N SER A 321 -7.52 4.56 11.04
CA SER A 321 -6.89 5.71 11.72
C SER A 321 -5.66 6.11 10.92
N PHE A 322 -5.10 7.29 11.20
CA PHE A 322 -3.70 7.55 10.82
C PHE A 322 -2.78 6.67 11.66
N THR A 323 -1.81 6.04 11.02
CA THR A 323 -0.87 5.16 11.71
C THR A 323 0.07 6.01 12.57
N LYS A 324 -0.10 5.96 13.90
CA LYS A 324 0.91 6.37 14.87
C LYS A 324 1.54 5.09 15.43
N LEU A 325 2.78 4.83 15.05
CA LEU A 325 3.63 3.82 15.66
C LEU A 325 4.72 4.53 16.45
#